data_AF-A0A6I7PAQ1-F1
#
_entry.id   AF-A0A6I7PAQ1-F1
#
_cell.length_a   1.000
_cell.length_b   1.000
_cell.length_c   1.000
_cell.angle_alpha   90.00
_cell.angle_beta   90.00
_cell.angle_gamma   90.00
#
_symmetry.space_group_name_H-M   'P 1'
#
loop_
_entity.id
_entity.type
_entity.pdbx_description
1 polymer ?
#
loop_
_entity_poly.entity_id
_entity_poly.type
_entity_poly.pdbx_seq_one_letter_code
_entity_poly.pdbx_strand_id
1 'polypeptide(L)' 'MQSTPFSVRLDAERRHLEALAARADRGTVVSSAAMAQWVDSWDTAEELPPPEPDILPSP' A
#
# COMPACT_ATOMS: atom_id res chain seq x y z
N MET A 1 39.23 -5.07 1.10
CA MET A 1 37.90 -4.47 0.78
C MET A 1 36.86 -5.36 1.42
N GLN A 2 36.37 -5.03 2.62
CA GLN A 2 35.26 -5.75 3.21
C GLN A 2 33.99 -5.29 2.51
N SER A 3 33.43 -6.14 1.66
CA SER A 3 32.13 -5.91 1.04
C SER A 3 31.07 -6.13 2.10
N THR A 4 30.50 -5.07 2.65
CA THR A 4 29.35 -5.17 3.56
C THR A 4 28.26 -5.94 2.83
N PRO A 5 27.76 -7.08 3.36
CA PRO A 5 26.69 -7.79 2.70
C PRO A 5 25.46 -6.89 2.79
N PHE A 6 25.02 -6.35 1.66
CA PHE A 6 23.72 -5.69 1.59
C PHE A 6 22.69 -6.71 2.07
N SER A 7 22.13 -6.40 3.23
CA SER A 7 21.31 -7.32 4.01
C SER A 7 20.15 -7.79 3.14
N VAL A 8 19.99 -9.11 2.98
CA VAL A 8 18.93 -9.79 2.18
C VAL A 8 17.53 -9.19 2.43
N ARG A 9 17.33 -8.58 3.59
CA ARG A 9 16.13 -7.82 3.98
C ARG A 9 15.83 -6.63 3.06
N LEU A 10 16.83 -5.86 2.63
CA LEU A 10 16.65 -4.72 1.72
C LEU A 10 16.13 -5.15 0.35
N ASP A 11 16.58 -6.30 -0.15
CA ASP A 11 16.11 -6.86 -1.42
C ASP A 11 14.65 -7.33 -1.34
N ALA A 12 14.25 -7.89 -0.19
CA ALA A 12 12.87 -8.31 0.03
C ALA A 12 11.92 -7.10 0.09
N GLU A 13 12.30 -6.05 0.82
CA GLU A 13 11.54 -4.79 0.88
C GLU A 13 11.44 -4.13 -0.50
N ARG A 14 12.56 -4.07 -1.24
CA ARG A 14 12.56 -3.53 -2.62
C ARG A 14 11.60 -4.29 -3.53
N ARG A 15 11.64 -5.63 -3.52
CA ARG A 15 10.74 -6.45 -4.36
C ARG A 15 9.28 -6.30 -3.95
N HIS A 16 9.00 -6.14 -2.66
CA HIS A 16 7.65 -5.88 -2.17
C HIS A 16 7.11 -4.55 -2.72
N LEU A 17 7.94 -3.50 -2.65
CA LEU A 17 7.59 -2.18 -3.17
C LEU A 17 7.44 -2.18 -4.71
N GLU A 18 8.30 -2.89 -5.44
CA GLU A 18 8.18 -3.03 -6.91
C GLU A 18 6.91 -3.80 -7.31
N ALA A 19 6.55 -4.84 -6.55
CA ALA A 19 5.31 -5.59 -6.79
C ALA A 19 4.06 -4.75 -6.52
N LEU A 20 4.10 -3.89 -5.49
CA LEU A 20 3.04 -2.92 -5.20
C LEU A 20 2.94 -1.87 -6.30
N ALA A 21 4.07 -1.31 -6.75
CA ALA A 21 4.11 -0.33 -7.84
C ALA A 21 3.55 -0.92 -9.15
N ALA A 22 3.98 -2.12 -9.53
CA ALA A 22 3.47 -2.81 -10.72
C ALA A 22 1.97 -3.15 -10.61
N ARG A 23 1.42 -3.28 -9.41
CA ARG A 23 -0.01 -3.54 -9.16
C ARG A 23 -0.82 -2.24 -9.19
N ALA A 24 -0.24 -1.13 -8.75
CA ALA A 24 -0.81 0.22 -8.87
C ALA A 24 -0.89 0.67 -10.34
N ASP A 25 0.10 0.32 -11.19
CA ASP A 25 0.04 0.57 -12.63
C ASP A 25 -1.12 -0.17 -13.34
N ARG A 26 -1.71 -1.19 -12.70
CA ARG A 26 -2.78 -2.02 -13.30
C ARG A 26 -4.19 -1.59 -12.90
N GLY A 27 -4.37 -0.57 -12.07
CA GLY A 27 -5.71 -0.06 -11.76
C GLY A 27 -5.78 0.85 -10.53
N THR A 28 -6.97 1.41 -10.36
CA THR A 28 -7.44 2.13 -9.18
C THR A 28 -7.17 1.35 -7.89
N VAL A 29 -6.39 1.91 -6.95
CA VAL A 29 -6.14 1.31 -5.63
C VAL A 29 -6.60 2.21 -4.49
N VAL A 30 -7.01 1.58 -3.38
CA VAL A 30 -7.35 2.26 -2.13
C VAL A 30 -6.10 2.35 -1.26
N SER A 31 -5.79 3.53 -0.73
CA SER A 31 -4.67 3.76 0.16
C SER A 31 -4.83 3.04 1.50
N SER A 32 -3.71 2.71 2.14
CA SER A 32 -3.72 2.09 3.47
C SER A 32 -4.36 2.98 4.52
N ALA A 33 -4.29 4.31 4.35
CA ALA A 33 -4.91 5.28 5.25
C ALA A 33 -6.44 5.27 5.14
N ALA A 34 -6.98 5.25 3.91
CA ALA A 34 -8.41 5.14 3.68
C ALA A 34 -8.96 3.81 4.21
N MET A 35 -8.21 2.71 4.03
CA MET A 35 -8.55 1.42 4.62
C MET A 35 -8.54 1.44 6.15
N ALA A 36 -7.54 2.07 6.77
CA ALA A 36 -7.46 2.18 8.23
C ALA A 36 -8.64 2.96 8.80
N GLN A 37 -8.98 4.11 8.22
CA GLN A 37 -10.15 4.89 8.64
C GLN A 37 -11.46 4.11 8.54
N TRP A 38 -11.63 3.34 7.45
CA TRP A 38 -12.83 2.52 7.31
C TRP A 38 -12.91 1.44 8.40
N VAL A 39 -11.83 0.70 8.64
CA VAL A 39 -11.79 -0.32 9.70
C VAL A 39 -12.00 0.29 11.09
N ASP A 40 -11.40 1.44 11.37
CA ASP A 40 -11.54 2.13 12.66
C ASP A 40 -12.96 2.66 12.89
N SER A 41 -13.74 2.87 11.82
CA SER A 41 -15.13 3.33 11.92
C SER A 41 -16.14 2.22 12.25
N TRP A 42 -15.75 0.95 12.13
CA TRP A 42 -16.64 -0.18 12.38
C TRP A 42 -17.14 -0.22 13.83
N ASP A 43 -18.40 -0.62 14.00
CA ASP A 43 -19.07 -0.72 15.31
C ASP A 43 -19.14 0.62 16.06
N THR A 44 -19.06 1.73 15.32
CA THR A 44 -19.28 3.08 15.83
C THR A 44 -20.56 3.68 15.25
N ALA A 45 -21.06 4.76 15.87
CA ALA A 45 -22.20 5.51 15.33
C ALA A 45 -21.89 6.22 14.00
N GLU A 46 -20.61 6.32 13.63
CA GLU A 46 -20.11 7.01 12.44
C GLU A 46 -19.44 6.03 11.46
N GLU A 47 -19.95 4.79 11.38
CA GLU A 47 -19.43 3.77 10.47
C GLU A 47 -19.40 4.29 9.02
N LEU A 48 -18.21 4.28 8.43
CA LEU A 48 -17.95 4.80 7.10
C LEU A 48 -18.27 3.72 6.06
N PRO A 49 -18.74 4.11 4.85
CA PRO A 49 -18.89 3.17 3.75
C PRO A 49 -17.52 2.64 3.30
N PRO A 50 -17.47 1.49 2.61
CA PRO A 50 -16.23 0.98 2.03
C PRO A 50 -15.53 2.07 1.19
N PRO A 51 -14.21 2.25 1.34
CA PRO A 51 -13.48 3.33 0.72
C PRO A 51 -13.36 3.15 -0.79
N GLU A 52 -13.50 4.24 -1.54
CA GLU A 52 -13.25 4.28 -2.97
C GLU A 52 -11.74 4.35 -3.28
N PRO A 53 -11.30 3.87 -4.46
CA PRO A 53 -9.92 4.03 -4.87
C PRO A 53 -9.51 5.51 -4.98
N ASP A 54 -8.52 5.90 -4.20
CA ASP A 54 -8.00 7.27 -4.09
C ASP A 54 -6.65 7.46 -4.80
N ILE A 55 -6.04 6.37 -5.29
CA ILE A 55 -4.83 6.40 -6.09
C ILE A 55 -5.17 5.92 -7.50
N LEU A 56 -5.07 6.84 -8.46
CA LEU A 56 -5.37 6.65 -9.87
C LEU A 56 -4.07 6.59 -10.70
N PRO A 57 -4.02 5.78 -11.78
CA PRO A 57 -2.91 5.84 -12.71
C PRO A 57 -2.82 7.24 -13.35
N SER A 58 -1.58 7.70 -13.61
CA SER A 58 -1.35 8.91 -14.40
C SER A 58 -1.90 8.72 -15.82
N PRO A 59 -2.50 9.76 -16.44
CA PRO A 59 -2.99 9.69 -17.83
C PRO A 59 -1.86 9.42 -18.84
#